data_AF-A0A951C7Y6-F1
#
_entry.id   AF-A0A951C7Y6-F1
#
_cell.length_a   1.000
_cell.length_b   1.000
_cell.length_c   1.000
_cell.angle_alpha   90.00
_cell.angle_beta   90.00
_cell.angle_gamma   90.00
#
_symmetry.space_group_name_H-M   'P 1'
#
loop_
_entity.id
_entity.type
_entity.pdbx_description
1 polymer ?
#
loop_
_entity_poly.entity_id
_entity_poly.type
_entity_poly.pdbx_seq_one_letter_code
_entity_poly.pdbx_strand_id
1 'polypeptide(L)'
;MSLPFLLEIGTEEIPDWMIPGALESLHMLFEKTGIPHETVRLDATPRRLVLRAEGLPERQADTEERVLGPAQSAPPQAVAGFARKQGVRPEDLALETTPKGTYFSFVKKVPGRRTIDILAESLPGIVLQIYFPKTMYWTTKGGPRF
;
A
#
# COMPACT_ATOMS: atom_id res chain seq x y z
N MET A 1 -2.72 16.53 -10.89
CA MET A 1 -4.18 16.65 -10.69
C MET A 1 -4.52 15.84 -9.47
N SER A 2 -5.34 16.37 -8.55
CA SER A 2 -5.88 15.60 -7.43
C SER A 2 -7.26 15.08 -7.78
N LEU A 3 -7.55 13.84 -7.40
CA LEU A 3 -8.81 13.17 -7.67
C LEU A 3 -9.64 13.08 -6.39
N PRO A 4 -10.93 13.45 -6.41
CA PRO A 4 -11.83 13.14 -5.32
C PRO A 4 -12.16 11.64 -5.34
N PHE A 5 -12.19 11.01 -4.16
CA PHE A 5 -12.55 9.60 -4.00
C PHE A 5 -13.70 9.44 -3.00
N LEU A 6 -14.66 8.59 -3.35
CA LEU A 6 -15.79 8.21 -2.50
C LEU A 6 -15.91 6.68 -2.55
N LEU A 7 -15.78 6.06 -1.38
CA LEU A 7 -16.21 4.69 -1.15
C LEU A 7 -17.48 4.71 -0.30
N GLU A 8 -18.54 4.13 -0.82
CA GLU A 8 -19.79 3.93 -0.12
C GLU A 8 -20.11 2.44 -0.08
N ILE A 9 -20.26 1.91 1.13
CA ILE A 9 -20.55 0.49 1.36
C ILE A 9 -21.98 0.41 1.88
N GLY A 10 -22.87 -0.24 1.12
CA GLY A 10 -24.20 -0.59 1.59
C GLY A 10 -24.14 -1.77 2.55
N THR A 11 -24.82 -1.67 3.68
CA THR A 11 -24.87 -2.71 4.71
C THR A 11 -26.31 -3.01 5.12
N GLU A 12 -26.50 -4.13 5.80
CA GLU A 12 -27.68 -4.31 6.66
C GLU A 12 -27.63 -3.33 7.84
N GLU A 13 -28.68 -3.33 8.66
CA GLU A 13 -28.75 -2.45 9.83
C GLU A 13 -27.63 -2.77 10.83
N ILE A 14 -26.67 -1.85 10.95
CA ILE A 14 -25.58 -1.86 11.92
C ILE A 14 -26.10 -1.18 13.20
N PRO A 15 -26.10 -1.90 14.34
CA PRO A 15 -26.28 -1.29 15.65
C PRO A 15 -25.37 -0.07 15.85
N ASP A 16 -25.96 1.05 16.29
CA ASP A 16 -25.29 2.34 16.52
C ASP A 16 -23.92 2.20 17.20
N TRP A 17 -23.86 1.43 18.29
CA TRP A 17 -22.63 1.24 19.07
C TRP A 17 -21.47 0.56 18.30
N MET A 18 -21.73 -0.13 17.18
CA MET A 18 -20.69 -0.75 16.35
C MET A 18 -20.18 0.16 15.24
N ILE A 19 -20.93 1.21 14.86
CA ILE A 19 -20.60 2.09 13.75
C ILE A 19 -19.24 2.80 13.95
N PRO A 20 -18.92 3.37 15.12
CA PRO A 20 -17.64 4.06 15.30
C PRO A 20 -16.43 3.13 15.09
N GLY A 21 -16.52 1.88 15.59
CA GLY A 21 -15.46 0.88 15.41
C GLY A 21 -15.30 0.44 13.96
N ALA A 22 -16.42 0.28 13.23
CA ALA A 22 -16.39 -0.05 11.81
C ALA A 22 -15.78 1.08 10.95
N LEU A 23 -16.11 2.34 11.25
CA LEU A 23 -15.52 3.50 10.57
C LEU A 23 -14.01 3.60 10.83
N GLU A 24 -13.57 3.44 12.07
CA GLU A 24 -12.13 3.44 12.40
C GLU A 24 -11.40 2.28 11.70
N SER A 25 -12.01 1.09 11.68
CA SER A 25 -11.47 -0.05 10.94
C SER A 25 -11.35 0.26 9.45
N LEU A 26 -12.36 0.88 8.84
CA LEU A 26 -12.36 1.27 7.43
C LEU A 26 -11.24 2.27 7.13
N HIS A 27 -11.08 3.28 7.98
CA HIS A 27 -10.02 4.27 7.87
C HIS A 27 -8.63 3.61 7.93
N MET A 28 -8.37 2.81 8.96
CA MET A 28 -7.09 2.12 9.12
C MET A 28 -6.77 1.16 7.96
N LEU A 29 -7.78 0.54 7.35
CA LEU A 29 -7.61 -0.31 6.18
C LEU A 29 -7.31 0.50 4.92
N PHE A 30 -7.91 1.68 4.77
CA PHE A 30 -7.60 2.62 3.69
C PHE A 30 -6.18 3.17 3.81
N GLU A 31 -5.74 3.57 5.02
CA GLU A 31 -4.37 4.06 5.23
C GLU A 31 -3.30 3.03 4.84
N LYS A 32 -3.58 1.73 5.02
CA LYS A 32 -2.67 0.64 4.62
C LYS A 32 -2.44 0.54 3.10
N THR A 33 -3.29 1.17 2.29
CA THR A 33 -3.05 1.24 0.84
C THR A 33 -1.81 2.08 0.49
N GLY A 34 -1.38 2.95 1.41
CA GLY A 34 -0.24 3.84 1.21
C GLY A 34 -0.47 4.87 0.10
N ILE A 35 -1.73 5.13 -0.28
CA ILE A 35 -2.09 6.18 -1.22
C ILE A 35 -1.98 7.53 -0.49
N PRO A 36 -1.13 8.46 -0.94
CA PRO A 36 -1.09 9.80 -0.37
C PRO A 36 -2.42 10.52 -0.56
N HIS A 37 -2.84 11.26 0.47
CA HIS A 37 -4.07 12.06 0.45
C HIS A 37 -3.88 13.31 1.34
N GLU A 38 -4.73 14.30 1.15
CA GLU A 38 -4.75 15.52 1.96
C GLU A 38 -5.71 15.39 3.14
N THR A 39 -6.89 14.82 2.89
CA THR A 39 -7.90 14.61 3.93
C THR A 39 -8.67 13.32 3.68
N VAL A 40 -9.08 12.70 4.79
CA VAL A 40 -10.06 11.61 4.82
C VAL A 40 -11.20 12.00 5.76
N ARG A 41 -12.44 11.81 5.30
CA ARG A 41 -13.66 12.01 6.08
C ARG A 41 -14.49 10.74 6.09
N LEU A 42 -15.04 10.42 7.25
CA LEU A 42 -15.84 9.24 7.48
C LEU A 42 -17.27 9.69 7.80
N ASP A 43 -18.25 8.94 7.30
CA ASP A 43 -19.66 9.17 7.59
C ASP A 43 -20.40 7.83 7.61
N ALA A 44 -21.54 7.77 8.26
CA ALA A 44 -22.34 6.57 8.34
C ALA A 44 -23.83 6.86 8.52
N THR A 45 -24.62 5.90 8.06
CA THR A 45 -25.98 5.68 8.53
C THR A 45 -26.07 4.24 9.05
N PRO A 46 -27.15 3.82 9.72
CA PRO A 46 -27.30 2.43 10.13
C PRO A 46 -27.14 1.43 8.97
N ARG A 47 -27.29 1.84 7.70
CA ARG A 47 -27.18 0.94 6.53
C ARG A 47 -26.05 1.33 5.56
N ARG A 48 -25.17 2.25 5.95
CA ARG A 48 -24.09 2.74 5.07
C ARG A 48 -22.85 3.10 5.86
N LEU A 49 -21.69 2.69 5.36
CA LEU A 49 -20.39 3.23 5.77
C LEU A 49 -19.79 3.99 4.59
N VAL A 50 -19.24 5.17 4.86
CA VAL A 50 -18.73 6.08 3.83
C VAL A 50 -17.32 6.53 4.19
N LEU A 51 -16.43 6.46 3.22
CA LEU A 51 -15.10 7.07 3.26
C LEU A 51 -14.96 8.01 2.07
N ARG A 52 -14.67 9.27 2.35
CA ARG A 52 -14.35 10.31 1.35
C ARG A 52 -12.90 10.70 1.52
N ALA A 53 -12.14 10.70 0.43
CA ALA A 53 -10.76 11.16 0.46
C ALA A 53 -10.52 12.21 -0.64
N GLU A 54 -9.77 13.24 -0.28
CA GLU A 54 -9.40 14.34 -1.18
C GLU A 54 -7.88 14.43 -1.29
N GLY A 55 -7.40 15.02 -2.39
CA GLY A 55 -5.96 15.17 -2.61
C GLY A 55 -5.26 13.92 -3.14
N LEU A 56 -5.99 12.90 -3.61
CA LEU A 56 -5.36 11.69 -4.13
C LEU A 56 -4.64 12.01 -5.45
N PRO A 57 -3.35 11.67 -5.60
CA PRO A 57 -2.68 11.85 -6.88
C PRO A 57 -3.22 10.83 -7.90
N GLU A 58 -3.15 11.13 -9.19
CA GLU A 58 -3.51 10.15 -10.24
C GLU A 58 -2.58 8.92 -10.25
N ARG A 59 -1.32 9.14 -9.84
CA ARG A 59 -0.24 8.16 -9.77
C ARG A 59 0.67 8.53 -8.61
N GLN A 60 1.13 7.54 -7.86
CA GLN A 60 2.17 7.73 -6.85
C GLN A 60 3.44 8.29 -7.48
N ALA A 61 4.23 9.03 -6.70
CA ALA A 61 5.54 9.47 -7.13
C ALA A 61 6.44 8.26 -7.40
N ASP A 62 7.34 8.39 -8.37
CA ASP A 62 8.42 7.43 -8.56
C ASP A 62 9.30 7.44 -7.31
N THR A 63 9.69 6.26 -6.84
CA THR A 63 10.56 6.12 -5.69
C THR A 63 11.90 5.54 -6.14
N GLU A 64 12.91 5.77 -5.31
CA GLU A 64 14.23 5.22 -5.52
C GLU A 64 14.53 4.24 -4.38
N GLU A 65 14.69 2.97 -4.73
CA GLU A 65 15.09 1.93 -3.79
C GLU A 65 16.60 1.73 -3.90
N ARG A 66 17.30 1.92 -2.77
CA ARG A 66 18.74 1.71 -2.71
C ARG A 66 19.04 0.26 -2.39
N VAL A 67 19.68 -0.44 -3.32
CA VAL A 67 20.05 -1.85 -3.17
C VAL A 67 21.56 -1.94 -2.93
N LEU A 68 21.93 -2.38 -1.73
CA LEU A 68 23.32 -2.69 -1.41
C LEU A 68 23.71 -4.04 -2.03
N GLY A 69 24.86 -4.02 -2.69
CA GLY A 69 25.49 -5.16 -3.33
C GLY A 69 26.65 -5.73 -2.51
N PRO A 70 27.53 -6.50 -3.15
CA PRO A 70 28.69 -7.08 -2.48
C PRO A 70 29.73 -6.01 -2.08
N ALA A 71 30.62 -6.37 -1.14
CA ALA A 71 31.73 -5.50 -0.72
C ALA A 71 32.65 -5.17 -1.91
N GLN A 72 33.35 -4.04 -1.86
CA GLN A 72 34.31 -3.65 -2.90
C GLN A 72 35.41 -4.70 -3.10
N SER A 73 35.78 -5.43 -2.04
CA SER A 73 36.77 -6.51 -2.06
C SER A 73 36.23 -7.84 -2.59
N ALA A 74 34.95 -7.93 -2.95
CA ALA A 74 34.35 -9.17 -3.44
C ALA A 74 34.91 -9.57 -4.82
N PRO A 75 34.88 -10.87 -5.17
CA PRO A 75 35.34 -11.34 -6.47
C PRO A 75 34.61 -10.64 -7.63
N PRO A 76 35.29 -10.33 -8.76
CA PRO A 76 34.67 -9.67 -9.90
C PRO A 76 33.41 -10.37 -10.42
N GLN A 77 33.36 -11.70 -10.30
CA GLN A 77 32.21 -12.50 -10.68
C GLN A 77 30.96 -12.22 -9.82
N ALA A 78 31.14 -11.93 -8.53
CA ALA A 78 30.05 -11.57 -7.62
C ALA A 78 29.48 -10.18 -7.96
N VAL A 79 30.37 -9.23 -8.26
CA VAL A 79 29.99 -7.87 -8.70
C VAL A 79 29.25 -7.95 -10.04
N ALA A 80 29.76 -8.74 -10.99
CA ALA A 80 29.10 -8.95 -12.29
C ALA A 80 27.73 -9.62 -12.17
N GLY A 81 27.60 -10.61 -11.27
CA GLY A 81 26.32 -11.25 -10.97
C GLY A 81 25.31 -10.26 -10.37
N PHE A 82 25.75 -9.40 -9.45
CA PHE A 82 24.91 -8.34 -8.89
C PHE A 82 24.47 -7.33 -9.94
N ALA A 83 25.39 -6.81 -10.75
CA ALA A 83 25.08 -5.87 -11.83
C ALA A 83 24.03 -6.46 -12.80
N ARG A 84 24.23 -7.71 -13.23
CA ARG A 84 23.30 -8.43 -14.10
C ARG A 84 21.91 -8.59 -13.47
N LYS A 85 21.82 -8.88 -12.16
CA LYS A 85 20.54 -8.97 -11.44
C LYS A 85 19.80 -7.64 -11.43
N GLN A 86 20.52 -6.52 -11.36
CA GLN A 86 19.94 -5.18 -11.43
C GLN A 86 19.73 -4.66 -12.86
N GLY A 87 20.14 -5.43 -13.88
CA GLY A 87 19.97 -5.06 -15.29
C GLY A 87 20.95 -3.99 -15.79
N VAL A 88 22.09 -3.79 -15.11
CA VAL A 88 23.11 -2.79 -15.46
C VAL A 88 24.49 -3.43 -15.64
N ARG A 89 25.47 -2.67 -16.15
CA ARG A 89 26.86 -3.16 -16.23
C ARG A 89 27.59 -2.92 -14.90
N PRO A 90 28.64 -3.70 -14.59
CA PRO A 90 29.41 -3.52 -13.37
C PRO A 90 29.99 -2.11 -13.21
N GLU A 91 30.36 -1.46 -14.32
CA GLU A 91 30.85 -0.08 -14.35
C GLU A 91 29.79 0.98 -13.99
N ASP A 92 28.50 0.65 -14.10
CA ASP A 92 27.40 1.56 -13.78
C ASP A 92 27.00 1.49 -12.29
N LEU A 93 27.68 0.65 -11.48
CA LEU A 93 27.45 0.53 -10.04
C LEU A 93 28.20 1.62 -9.26
N ALA A 94 27.55 2.20 -8.24
CA ALA A 94 28.17 3.18 -7.37
C ALA A 94 28.82 2.48 -6.16
N LEU A 95 29.94 3.01 -5.66
CA LEU A 95 30.53 2.58 -4.39
C LEU A 95 30.02 3.48 -3.26
N GLU A 96 29.68 2.86 -2.14
CA GLU A 96 29.20 3.55 -0.95
C GLU A 96 29.90 3.02 0.30
N THR A 97 30.32 3.96 1.14
CA THR A 97 30.94 3.65 2.42
C THR A 97 29.87 3.55 3.50
N THR A 98 29.76 2.37 4.10
CA THR A 98 28.94 2.13 5.28
C THR A 98 29.84 1.92 6.51
N PRO A 99 29.31 1.93 7.75
CA PRO A 99 30.10 1.60 8.94
C PRO A 99 30.75 0.20 8.89
N LYS A 100 30.26 -0.69 8.02
CA LYS A 100 30.76 -2.07 7.85
C LYS A 100 31.76 -2.21 6.69
N GLY A 101 32.09 -1.11 6.00
CA GLY A 101 33.00 -1.08 4.86
C GLY A 101 32.37 -0.49 3.60
N THR A 102 33.14 -0.50 2.50
CA THR A 102 32.72 -0.01 1.19
C THR A 102 32.05 -1.12 0.38
N TYR A 103 30.84 -0.85 -0.12
CA TYR A 103 30.03 -1.80 -0.89
C TYR A 103 29.64 -1.19 -2.23
N PHE A 104 29.44 -2.06 -3.22
CA PHE A 104 28.73 -1.67 -4.43
C PHE A 104 27.25 -1.41 -4.11
N SER A 105 26.65 -0.50 -4.82
CA SER A 105 25.26 -0.08 -4.64
C SER A 105 24.63 0.25 -5.98
N PHE A 106 23.32 0.07 -6.05
CA PHE A 106 22.51 0.45 -7.20
C PHE A 106 21.26 1.18 -6.71
N VAL A 107 20.94 2.30 -7.36
CA VAL A 107 19.70 3.03 -7.11
C VAL A 107 18.67 2.56 -8.14
N LYS A 108 17.76 1.71 -7.68
CA LYS A 108 16.69 1.19 -8.51
C LYS A 108 15.54 2.19 -8.52
N LYS A 109 15.24 2.75 -9.68
CA LYS A 109 14.02 3.55 -9.88
C LYS A 109 12.82 2.63 -9.93
N VAL A 110 11.90 2.82 -8.99
CA VAL A 110 10.63 2.11 -8.91
C VAL A 110 9.54 3.06 -9.42
N PRO A 111 8.94 2.76 -10.58
CA PRO A 111 7.88 3.60 -11.10
C PRO A 111 6.69 3.57 -10.15
N GLY A 112 6.17 4.74 -9.81
CA GLY A 112 4.97 4.87 -9.00
C GLY A 112 3.76 4.25 -9.71
N ARG A 113 2.86 3.65 -8.93
CA ARG A 113 1.66 2.98 -9.46
C ARG A 113 0.52 3.97 -9.64
N ARG A 114 -0.38 3.71 -10.59
CA ARG A 114 -1.61 4.51 -10.73
C ARG A 114 -2.51 4.25 -9.55
N THR A 115 -3.10 5.30 -8.99
CA THR A 115 -3.95 5.22 -7.80
C THR A 115 -5.18 4.35 -8.05
N ILE A 116 -5.75 4.40 -9.26
CA ILE A 116 -6.89 3.57 -9.64
C ILE A 116 -6.58 2.07 -9.57
N ASP A 117 -5.36 1.66 -9.92
CA ASP A 117 -4.96 0.25 -9.92
C ASP A 117 -4.78 -0.24 -8.47
N ILE A 118 -4.17 0.59 -7.61
CA ILE A 118 -4.02 0.28 -6.18
C ILE A 118 -5.40 0.14 -5.51
N LEU A 119 -6.31 1.07 -5.78
CA LEU A 119 -7.67 1.04 -5.24
C LEU A 119 -8.42 -0.21 -5.72
N ALA A 120 -8.37 -0.52 -7.03
CA ALA A 120 -9.05 -1.69 -7.59
C ALA A 120 -8.59 -3.00 -6.95
N GLU A 121 -7.29 -3.12 -6.63
CA GLU A 121 -6.72 -4.29 -5.93
C GLU A 121 -7.07 -4.32 -4.44
N SER A 122 -7.06 -3.16 -3.77
CA SER A 122 -7.15 -3.08 -2.31
C SER A 122 -8.58 -3.10 -1.79
N LEU A 123 -9.51 -2.44 -2.49
CA LEU A 123 -10.89 -2.23 -2.03
C LEU A 123 -11.64 -3.53 -1.68
N PRO A 124 -11.55 -4.63 -2.47
CA PRO A 124 -12.19 -5.89 -2.10
C PRO A 124 -11.69 -6.41 -0.74
N GLY A 125 -10.39 -6.32 -0.49
CA GLY A 125 -9.78 -6.72 0.79
C GLY A 125 -10.21 -5.82 1.94
N ILE A 126 -10.23 -4.50 1.72
CA ILE A 126 -10.68 -3.51 2.69
C ILE A 126 -12.11 -3.82 3.13
N VAL A 127 -13.05 -4.00 2.20
CA VAL A 127 -14.47 -4.24 2.50
C VAL A 127 -14.66 -5.52 3.33
N LEU A 128 -13.90 -6.59 3.02
CA LEU A 128 -14.01 -7.87 3.71
C LEU A 128 -13.29 -7.93 5.07
N GLN A 129 -12.44 -6.96 5.37
CA GLN A 129 -11.63 -6.92 6.59
C GLN A 129 -12.14 -5.91 7.62
N ILE A 130 -13.22 -5.17 7.32
CA ILE A 130 -13.83 -4.25 8.27
C ILE A 130 -14.19 -5.03 9.53
N TYR A 131 -13.69 -4.57 10.67
CA TYR A 131 -13.93 -5.24 11.93
C TYR A 131 -15.31 -4.89 12.48
N PHE A 132 -16.08 -5.92 12.80
CA PHE A 132 -17.29 -5.81 13.60
C PHE A 132 -17.16 -6.70 14.86
N PRO A 133 -17.50 -6.17 16.06
CA PRO A 133 -17.46 -6.94 17.31
C PRO A 133 -18.30 -8.21 17.30
N LYS A 134 -19.37 -8.22 16.49
CA LYS A 134 -20.16 -9.40 16.17
C LYS A 134 -20.07 -9.65 14.67
N THR A 135 -19.42 -10.75 14.32
CA THR A 135 -19.29 -11.17 12.93
C THR A 135 -20.63 -11.64 12.37
N MET A 136 -21.04 -11.06 11.26
CA MET A 136 -22.12 -11.56 10.42
C MET A 136 -21.52 -12.41 9.30
N TYR A 137 -22.20 -13.50 8.97
CA TYR A 137 -21.80 -14.38 7.87
C TYR A 137 -22.75 -14.16 6.70
N TRP A 138 -22.21 -13.95 5.51
CA TRP A 138 -23.02 -13.95 4.30
C TRP A 138 -23.24 -15.37 3.83
N THR A 139 -24.50 -15.71 3.55
CA THR A 139 -25.02 -17.01 3.10
C THR A 139 -24.87 -18.18 4.09
N THR A 140 -23.68 -18.47 4.62
CA THR A 140 -23.44 -19.65 5.47
C THR A 140 -22.29 -19.43 6.45
N LYS A 141 -22.23 -20.26 7.51
CA LYS A 141 -21.11 -20.27 8.45
C LYS A 141 -19.83 -20.72 7.73
N GLY A 142 -18.87 -19.80 7.60
CA GLY A 142 -17.61 -20.02 6.86
C GLY A 142 -17.51 -19.26 5.53
N GLY A 143 -18.58 -18.59 5.08
CA GLY A 143 -18.55 -17.67 3.96
C GLY A 143 -17.88 -16.32 4.28
N PRO A 144 -17.93 -15.35 3.34
CA PRO A 144 -17.46 -13.99 3.56
C PRO A 144 -18.05 -13.42 4.86
N ARG A 145 -17.18 -12.76 5.63
CA ARG A 145 -17.51 -12.17 6.92
C ARG A 145 -17.65 -10.67 6.76
N PHE A 146 -18.61 -10.13 7.50
CA PHE A 146 -18.87 -8.70 7.66
C PHE A 146 -18.83 -8.51 9.16
#